data_AF-A0A0P0VJL3-F1
#
_entry.id   AF-A0A0P0VJL3-F1
#
_cell.length_a   1.000
_cell.length_b   1.000
_cell.length_c   1.000
_cell.angle_alpha   90.00
_cell.angle_beta   90.00
_cell.angle_gamma   90.00
#
_symmetry.space_group_name_H-M   'P 1'
#
loop_
_entity.id
_entity.type
_entity.pdbx_description
1 polymer ?
#
loop_
_entity_poly.entity_id
_entity_poly.type
_entity_poly.pdbx_seq_one_letter_code
_entity_poly.pdbx_strand_id
1 'polypeptide(L)'
;SHLLLIHFVNGLHLQHLCSPAAGANVSGGSGSSSVLTRALHAARARKMYQRKQLADLFSDIGDQQKELVRQMGFDGLLSMRLTKLNKQFGAWILCKLDPSSGNLFAGSKHEICLTCEDVSLLLGIPCGRKQILPAIKNEVKDVKAYMCEIFEKDSFDGITIATIQRILEKKFTRTMTVHEQIVFKTAFIIFVVTKFLAPQSVNNHISIRYMKALVDVENIHKYNWAEFVLHEIKDAAAALQDKIRHRKSIGYINGCIILPELFYLHHLDFGTDTPGHENISRIGVYNDSMIAEFIDRDVILKNRKPFPAYGKMKLRNRHVEKCNLGHPTGATEAAHVNRSFDT
;
A
#
# COMPACT_ATOMS: atom_id res chain seq x y z
N SER A 1 31.65 -26.85 1.95
CA SER A 1 31.28 -25.47 1.60
C SER A 1 29.99 -25.45 0.79
N HIS A 2 29.01 -24.69 1.27
CA HIS A 2 27.77 -24.20 0.65
C HIS A 2 27.22 -24.92 -0.60
N LEU A 3 26.29 -25.88 -0.37
CA LEU A 3 25.26 -26.16 -1.37
C LEU A 3 24.33 -24.95 -1.45
N LEU A 4 24.29 -24.32 -2.61
CA LEU A 4 23.36 -23.26 -3.00
C LEU A 4 21.92 -23.65 -2.64
N LEU A 5 21.42 -23.13 -1.52
CA LEU A 5 19.99 -22.92 -1.33
C LEU A 5 19.60 -21.75 -2.24
N ILE A 6 19.25 -22.07 -3.49
CA ILE A 6 18.69 -21.10 -4.43
C ILE A 6 17.44 -20.51 -3.78
N HIS A 7 17.57 -19.27 -3.33
CA HIS A 7 16.51 -18.48 -2.73
C HIS A 7 15.47 -18.11 -3.80
N PHE A 8 14.49 -18.99 -4.04
CA PHE A 8 13.23 -18.61 -4.69
C PHE A 8 12.28 -18.03 -3.62
N VAL A 9 12.21 -16.70 -3.54
CA VAL A 9 11.13 -15.95 -2.86
C VAL A 9 10.77 -14.73 -3.71
N ASN A 10 9.51 -14.67 -4.17
CA ASN A 10 8.74 -13.50 -4.63
C ASN A 10 9.39 -12.46 -5.57
N GLY A 11 10.38 -12.85 -6.34
CA GLY A 11 10.79 -12.15 -7.56
C GLY A 11 10.81 -13.15 -8.71
N LEU A 12 9.67 -13.40 -9.37
CA LEU A 12 9.69 -13.95 -10.72
C LEU A 12 10.32 -12.89 -11.62
N HIS A 13 11.65 -12.94 -11.70
CA HIS A 13 12.39 -12.36 -12.80
C HIS A 13 11.88 -13.06 -14.07
N LEU A 14 11.35 -12.32 -15.04
CA LEU A 14 11.19 -12.83 -16.40
C LEU A 14 12.60 -12.99 -17.01
N GLN A 15 13.35 -13.98 -16.56
CA GLN A 15 14.62 -14.38 -17.15
C GLN A 15 14.76 -15.90 -17.05
N HIS A 16 15.35 -16.48 -18.11
CA HIS A 16 15.59 -17.91 -18.36
C HIS A 16 14.51 -18.70 -19.12
N LEU A 17 14.30 -18.32 -20.39
CA LEU A 17 14.35 -19.28 -21.49
C LEU A 17 15.78 -19.29 -22.04
N CYS A 18 16.62 -20.21 -21.53
CA CYS A 18 17.78 -20.85 -22.18
C CYS A 18 18.77 -21.37 -21.11
N SER A 19 18.94 -22.70 -21.12
CA SER A 19 20.06 -23.50 -20.58
C SER A 19 21.32 -23.35 -21.48
N PRO A 20 22.55 -23.84 -21.17
CA PRO A 20 22.84 -25.10 -20.47
C PRO A 20 24.07 -25.18 -19.50
N ALA A 21 24.02 -26.26 -18.70
CA ALA A 21 25.03 -27.21 -18.18
C ALA A 21 26.55 -26.89 -18.03
N ALA A 22 27.05 -27.14 -16.80
CA ALA A 22 28.27 -27.89 -16.38
C ALA A 22 28.43 -27.64 -14.85
N GLY A 23 28.71 -28.54 -13.90
CA GLY A 23 29.34 -29.85 -13.86
C GLY A 23 30.48 -29.77 -12.82
N ALA A 24 30.36 -30.41 -11.63
CA ALA A 24 31.45 -31.00 -10.82
C ALA A 24 31.02 -31.35 -9.37
N ASN A 25 31.48 -32.52 -8.94
CA ASN A 25 31.28 -33.21 -7.67
C ASN A 25 32.02 -32.57 -6.47
N VAL A 26 31.59 -32.89 -5.23
CA VAL A 26 32.39 -33.58 -4.18
C VAL A 26 31.56 -33.75 -2.89
N SER A 27 31.79 -34.92 -2.28
CA SER A 27 31.23 -35.58 -1.11
C SER A 27 31.59 -35.01 0.27
N GLY A 28 30.74 -35.30 1.26
CA GLY A 28 31.15 -35.65 2.64
C GLY A 28 30.75 -34.71 3.77
N GLY A 29 30.09 -35.26 4.82
CA GLY A 29 30.06 -34.68 6.17
C GLY A 29 28.70 -34.66 6.89
N SER A 30 28.36 -35.76 7.56
CA SER A 30 27.21 -35.90 8.45
C SER A 30 27.47 -35.23 9.81
N GLY A 31 26.55 -34.37 10.25
CA GLY A 31 26.58 -33.69 11.56
C GLY A 31 25.71 -32.42 11.60
N SER A 32 25.35 -31.89 10.42
CA SER A 32 24.67 -30.59 10.31
C SER A 32 23.14 -30.63 10.38
N SER A 33 22.50 -31.80 10.51
CA SER A 33 21.05 -31.95 10.31
C SER A 33 20.20 -31.21 11.35
N SER A 34 20.58 -31.16 12.63
CA SER A 34 19.74 -30.54 13.68
C SER A 34 19.81 -29.00 13.66
N VAL A 35 21.00 -28.45 13.44
CA VAL A 35 21.23 -27.00 13.31
C VAL A 35 20.61 -26.49 12.02
N LEU A 36 20.78 -27.20 10.90
CA LEU A 36 20.12 -26.88 9.63
C LEU A 36 18.60 -26.92 9.78
N THR A 37 18.03 -27.94 10.41
CA THR A 37 16.58 -28.03 10.62
C THR A 37 16.06 -26.86 11.45
N ARG A 38 16.71 -26.49 12.56
CA ARG A 38 16.31 -25.30 13.35
C ARG A 38 16.47 -24.00 12.57
N ALA A 39 17.56 -23.82 11.84
CA ALA A 39 17.79 -22.64 11.00
C ALA A 39 16.76 -22.54 9.87
N LEU A 40 16.39 -23.69 9.25
CA LEU A 40 15.36 -23.79 8.23
C LEU A 40 13.97 -23.53 8.81
N HIS A 41 13.63 -24.05 10.00
CA HIS A 41 12.38 -23.73 10.68
C HIS A 41 12.30 -22.24 11.05
N ALA A 42 13.38 -21.66 11.59
CA ALA A 42 13.44 -20.23 11.88
C ALA A 42 13.38 -19.38 10.60
N ALA A 43 13.98 -19.82 9.49
CA ALA A 43 13.90 -19.15 8.19
C ALA A 43 12.50 -19.31 7.57
N ARG A 44 11.85 -20.47 7.72
CA ARG A 44 10.49 -20.74 7.24
C ARG A 44 9.46 -19.98 8.06
N ALA A 45 9.62 -19.93 9.38
CA ALA A 45 8.83 -19.09 10.27
C ALA A 45 9.03 -17.61 9.93
N ARG A 46 10.28 -17.13 9.74
CA ARG A 46 10.56 -15.76 9.25
C ARG A 46 9.90 -15.48 7.89
N LYS A 47 9.95 -16.42 6.94
CA LYS A 47 9.30 -16.30 5.62
C LYS A 47 7.78 -16.30 5.73
N MET A 48 7.19 -17.14 6.59
CA MET A 48 5.75 -17.21 6.84
C MET A 48 5.27 -15.94 7.52
N TYR A 49 6.05 -15.42 8.47
CA TYR A 49 5.80 -14.17 9.18
C TYR A 49 5.77 -12.98 8.21
N GLN A 50 6.77 -12.86 7.34
CA GLN A 50 6.81 -11.82 6.30
C GLN A 50 5.75 -11.97 5.20
N ARG A 51 5.06 -13.11 5.12
CA ARG A 51 3.99 -13.39 4.16
C ARG A 51 2.61 -12.98 4.63
N LYS A 52 2.40 -12.71 5.92
CA LYS A 52 1.08 -12.32 6.42
C LYS A 52 0.61 -11.09 5.63
N GLN A 53 -0.50 -11.25 4.93
CA GLN A 53 -1.01 -10.18 4.09
C GLN A 53 -1.55 -9.07 4.99
N LEU A 54 -1.59 -7.85 4.48
CA LEU A 54 -2.15 -6.72 5.24
C LEU A 54 -3.59 -6.99 5.68
N ALA A 55 -4.39 -7.63 4.82
CA ALA A 55 -5.75 -8.04 5.16
C ALA A 55 -5.80 -8.96 6.40
N ASP A 56 -4.94 -9.99 6.44
CA ASP A 56 -4.86 -10.92 7.58
C ASP A 56 -4.35 -10.21 8.86
N LEU A 57 -3.50 -9.20 8.71
CA LEU A 57 -3.05 -8.41 9.86
C LEU A 57 -4.18 -7.53 10.40
N PHE A 58 -4.93 -6.87 9.52
CA PHE A 58 -6.00 -5.96 9.90
C PHE A 58 -7.23 -6.68 10.47
N SER A 59 -7.51 -7.91 10.03
CA SER A 59 -8.52 -8.76 10.67
C SER A 59 -8.15 -9.10 12.11
N ASP A 60 -6.86 -9.25 12.39
CA ASP A 60 -6.37 -9.76 13.65
C ASP A 60 -6.09 -8.69 14.71
N ILE A 61 -5.90 -7.42 14.36
CA ILE A 61 -5.70 -6.38 15.39
C ILE A 61 -6.96 -6.20 16.27
N GLY A 62 -6.76 -5.93 17.56
CA GLY A 62 -7.83 -5.78 18.54
C GLY A 62 -8.61 -4.46 18.42
N ASP A 63 -9.73 -4.33 19.12
CA ASP A 63 -10.64 -3.19 18.96
C ASP A 63 -10.02 -1.84 19.37
N GLN A 64 -9.23 -1.81 20.46
CA GLN A 64 -8.45 -0.62 20.84
C GLN A 64 -7.51 -0.20 19.72
N GLN A 65 -6.82 -1.15 19.10
CA GLN A 65 -5.88 -0.89 18.01
C GLN A 65 -6.61 -0.39 16.76
N LYS A 66 -7.77 -0.97 16.42
CA LYS A 66 -8.63 -0.48 15.34
C LYS A 66 -9.07 0.95 15.57
N GLU A 67 -9.40 1.30 16.83
CA GLU A 67 -9.76 2.68 17.18
C GLU A 67 -8.60 3.65 16.98
N LEU A 68 -7.37 3.27 17.35
CA LEU A 68 -6.19 4.08 17.03
C LEU A 68 -6.00 4.28 15.52
N VAL A 69 -6.29 3.26 14.71
CA VAL A 69 -6.25 3.38 13.23
C VAL A 69 -7.27 4.39 12.72
N ARG A 70 -8.48 4.43 13.30
CA ARG A 70 -9.50 5.45 12.98
C ARG A 70 -9.06 6.85 13.38
N GLN A 71 -8.50 7.01 14.57
CA GLN A 71 -7.97 8.31 15.04
C GLN A 71 -6.85 8.84 14.15
N MET A 72 -6.03 7.96 13.57
CA MET A 72 -4.99 8.35 12.61
C MET A 72 -5.57 8.70 11.22
N GLY A 73 -6.83 8.38 10.94
CA GLY A 73 -7.48 8.58 9.64
C GLY A 73 -7.10 7.53 8.57
N PHE A 74 -6.72 6.32 9.00
CA PHE A 74 -6.34 5.20 8.12
C PHE A 74 -7.36 4.04 8.15
N ASP A 75 -8.58 4.33 8.57
CA ASP A 75 -9.64 3.34 8.78
C ASP A 75 -10.10 2.65 7.49
N GLY A 76 -9.96 3.29 6.33
CA GLY A 76 -10.28 2.65 5.05
C GLY A 76 -9.48 1.37 4.82
N LEU A 77 -8.23 1.34 5.29
CA LEU A 77 -7.37 0.16 5.19
C LEU A 77 -7.90 -1.04 5.99
N LEU A 78 -8.65 -0.81 7.08
CA LEU A 78 -9.25 -1.90 7.87
C LEU A 78 -10.28 -2.71 7.07
N SER A 79 -10.87 -2.10 6.04
CA SER A 79 -11.85 -2.75 5.17
C SER A 79 -11.24 -3.47 3.97
N MET A 80 -9.92 -3.40 3.78
CA MET A 80 -9.24 -3.93 2.59
C MET A 80 -9.35 -5.47 2.49
N ARG A 81 -9.89 -5.94 1.36
CA ARG A 81 -10.04 -7.37 1.02
C ARG A 81 -9.15 -7.82 -0.15
N LEU A 82 -8.19 -6.98 -0.53
CA LEU A 82 -7.27 -7.24 -1.62
C LEU A 82 -5.99 -7.88 -1.09
N THR A 83 -5.67 -9.07 -1.60
CA THR A 83 -4.46 -9.82 -1.25
C THR A 83 -3.61 -10.15 -2.48
N LYS A 84 -4.16 -9.99 -3.68
CA LYS A 84 -3.51 -10.28 -4.95
C LYS A 84 -3.22 -8.99 -5.72
N LEU A 85 -2.12 -9.04 -6.47
CA LEU A 85 -1.67 -7.95 -7.34
C LEU A 85 -1.51 -8.50 -8.76
N ASN A 86 -2.16 -7.87 -9.74
CA ASN A 86 -1.94 -8.21 -11.15
C ASN A 86 -0.80 -7.35 -11.73
N LYS A 87 0.43 -7.85 -11.57
CA LYS A 87 1.65 -7.14 -11.99
C LYS A 87 1.65 -6.71 -13.46
N GLN A 88 1.05 -7.49 -14.35
CA GLN A 88 1.00 -7.15 -15.78
C GLN A 88 0.01 -6.01 -16.04
N PHE A 89 -1.15 -6.06 -15.40
CA PHE A 89 -2.14 -5.00 -15.48
C PHE A 89 -1.62 -3.70 -14.85
N GLY A 90 -1.09 -3.75 -13.63
CA GLY A 90 -0.47 -2.61 -12.99
C GLY A 90 0.68 -2.00 -13.80
N ALA A 91 1.52 -2.83 -14.44
CA ALA A 91 2.55 -2.34 -15.36
C ALA A 91 1.95 -1.64 -16.59
N TRP A 92 0.88 -2.17 -17.16
CA TRP A 92 0.18 -1.54 -18.27
C TRP A 92 -0.40 -0.18 -17.86
N ILE A 93 -1.05 -0.08 -16.70
CA ILE A 93 -1.62 1.16 -16.18
C ILE A 93 -0.53 2.21 -15.94
N LEU A 94 0.58 1.84 -15.31
CA LEU A 94 1.70 2.76 -15.08
C LEU A 94 2.36 3.24 -16.39
N CYS A 95 2.22 2.51 -17.50
CA CYS A 95 2.63 2.98 -18.82
C CYS A 95 1.64 3.95 -19.47
N LYS A 96 0.43 4.08 -18.91
CA LYS A 96 -0.60 5.05 -19.32
C LYS A 96 -0.64 6.28 -18.42
N LEU A 97 0.04 6.22 -17.28
CA LEU A 97 0.17 7.32 -16.35
C LEU A 97 1.25 8.31 -16.82
N ASP A 98 0.91 9.59 -16.95
CA ASP A 98 1.92 10.64 -17.13
C ASP A 98 2.63 10.92 -15.79
N PRO A 99 3.95 10.69 -15.67
CA PRO A 99 4.66 10.88 -14.40
C PRO A 99 4.68 12.33 -13.91
N SER A 100 4.46 13.31 -14.79
CA SER A 100 4.52 14.74 -14.42
C SER A 100 3.24 15.20 -13.73
N SER A 101 2.08 14.84 -14.28
CA SER A 101 0.76 15.14 -13.71
C SER A 101 0.30 14.11 -12.69
N GLY A 102 0.43 12.81 -13.00
CA GLY A 102 -0.24 11.71 -12.31
C GLY A 102 -1.44 11.14 -13.09
N ASN A 103 -1.81 11.76 -14.21
CA ASN A 103 -3.05 11.45 -14.93
C ASN A 103 -2.90 10.20 -15.81
N LEU A 104 -3.95 9.41 -15.93
CA LEU A 104 -4.00 8.32 -16.91
C LEU A 104 -4.47 8.82 -18.27
N PHE A 105 -3.83 8.34 -19.33
CA PHE A 105 -4.16 8.69 -20.71
C PHE A 105 -4.09 10.20 -21.00
N ALA A 106 -3.10 10.87 -20.41
CA ALA A 106 -2.88 12.32 -20.54
C ALA A 106 -2.84 12.78 -22.01
N GLY A 107 -3.52 13.89 -22.31
CA GLY A 107 -3.63 14.46 -23.65
C GLY A 107 -4.60 13.72 -24.59
N SER A 108 -5.36 12.74 -24.09
CA SER A 108 -6.37 12.03 -24.86
C SER A 108 -7.79 12.41 -24.44
N LYS A 109 -8.79 12.11 -25.28
CA LYS A 109 -10.22 12.26 -24.93
C LYS A 109 -10.69 11.38 -23.77
N HIS A 110 -9.85 10.45 -23.31
CA HIS A 110 -10.13 9.53 -22.21
C HIS A 110 -9.26 9.83 -20.98
N GLU A 111 -8.69 11.04 -20.90
CA GLU A 111 -7.87 11.42 -19.76
C GLU A 111 -8.68 11.41 -18.46
N ILE A 112 -8.15 10.73 -17.45
CA ILE A 112 -8.69 10.76 -16.08
C ILE A 112 -7.61 11.24 -15.12
N CYS A 113 -7.94 12.31 -14.40
CA CYS A 113 -7.06 12.97 -13.43
C CYS A 113 -7.08 12.22 -12.11
N LEU A 114 -5.90 11.81 -11.62
CA LEU A 114 -5.74 11.16 -10.31
C LEU A 114 -5.18 12.19 -9.32
N THR A 115 -6.01 12.64 -8.38
CA THR A 115 -5.62 13.62 -7.35
C THR A 115 -5.36 12.97 -5.99
N CYS A 116 -4.86 13.74 -5.03
CA CYS A 116 -4.72 13.27 -3.66
C CYS A 116 -6.09 13.02 -2.98
N GLU A 117 -7.13 13.76 -3.35
CA GLU A 117 -8.51 13.48 -2.90
C GLU A 117 -8.99 12.12 -3.43
N ASP A 118 -8.69 11.78 -4.70
CA ASP A 118 -9.01 10.46 -5.25
C ASP A 118 -8.28 9.35 -4.49
N VAL A 119 -6.99 9.53 -4.21
CA VAL A 119 -6.20 8.60 -3.40
C VAL A 119 -6.80 8.41 -2.01
N SER A 120 -7.20 9.51 -1.35
CA SER A 120 -7.83 9.50 -0.04
C SER A 120 -9.16 8.78 -0.05
N LEU A 121 -10.02 9.04 -1.04
CA LEU A 121 -11.30 8.37 -1.21
C LEU A 121 -11.14 6.87 -1.48
N LEU A 122 -10.16 6.52 -2.33
CA LEU A 122 -9.91 5.14 -2.72
C LEU A 122 -9.38 4.29 -1.57
N LEU A 123 -8.41 4.79 -0.80
CA LEU A 123 -7.76 4.02 0.26
C LEU A 123 -8.31 4.28 1.67
N GLY A 124 -9.02 5.40 1.87
CA GLY A 124 -9.44 5.90 3.18
C GLY A 124 -8.24 6.21 4.05
N ILE A 125 -7.36 7.06 3.52
CA ILE A 125 -6.15 7.57 4.20
C ILE A 125 -6.17 9.11 4.19
N PRO A 126 -5.39 9.78 5.05
CA PRO A 126 -5.49 11.22 5.21
C PRO A 126 -5.00 12.03 3.99
N CYS A 127 -5.83 12.99 3.56
CA CYS A 127 -5.46 14.08 2.65
C CYS A 127 -5.36 15.39 3.45
N GLY A 128 -4.37 15.45 4.36
CA GLY A 128 -4.15 16.59 5.24
C GLY A 128 -3.48 17.78 4.54
N ARG A 129 -3.30 18.88 5.30
CA ARG A 129 -2.67 20.12 4.79
C ARG A 129 -1.15 20.15 4.99
N LYS A 130 -0.60 19.33 5.91
CA LYS A 130 0.85 19.28 6.16
C LYS A 130 1.53 18.36 5.13
N GLN A 131 2.59 18.82 4.50
CA GLN A 131 3.36 17.97 3.59
C GLN A 131 4.24 16.97 4.35
N ILE A 132 4.47 15.79 3.75
CA ILE A 132 5.43 14.80 4.25
C ILE A 132 6.77 15.09 3.58
N LEU A 133 7.72 15.62 4.35
CA LEU A 133 9.05 15.95 3.88
C LEU A 133 10.07 14.98 4.48
N PRO A 134 11.07 14.53 3.70
CA PRO A 134 12.17 13.75 4.24
C PRO A 134 12.97 14.58 5.26
N ALA A 135 13.50 13.91 6.28
CA ALA A 135 14.42 14.53 7.21
C ALA A 135 15.69 15.01 6.48
N ILE A 136 16.10 16.25 6.73
CA ILE A 136 17.41 16.73 6.22
C ILE A 136 18.54 16.03 6.98
N LYS A 137 19.77 16.06 6.44
CA LYS A 137 20.92 15.28 6.96
C LYS A 137 21.09 15.35 8.48
N ASN A 138 20.95 16.53 9.09
CA ASN A 138 21.11 16.71 10.54
C ASN A 138 19.93 16.12 11.33
N GLU A 139 18.70 16.23 10.81
CA GLU A 139 17.49 15.66 11.43
C GLU A 139 17.44 14.13 11.33
N VAL A 140 18.13 13.52 10.35
CA VAL A 140 18.13 12.05 10.18
C VAL A 140 18.63 11.34 11.44
N LYS A 141 19.65 11.91 12.11
CA LYS A 141 20.18 11.34 13.36
C LYS A 141 19.13 11.36 14.47
N ASP A 142 18.43 12.48 14.62
CA ASP A 142 17.43 12.69 15.68
C ASP A 142 16.19 11.82 15.43
N VAL A 143 15.72 11.74 14.19
CA VAL A 143 14.62 10.85 13.81
C VAL A 143 14.98 9.40 14.08
N LYS A 144 16.20 8.95 13.73
CA LYS A 144 16.65 7.59 14.03
C LYS A 144 16.74 7.34 15.53
N ALA A 145 17.27 8.27 16.31
CA ALA A 145 17.37 8.17 17.76
C ALA A 145 15.97 8.06 18.41
N TYR A 146 15.02 8.90 17.99
CA TYR A 146 13.64 8.84 18.45
C TYR A 146 12.97 7.50 18.14
N MET A 147 13.18 6.94 16.93
CA MET A 147 12.66 5.61 16.59
C MET A 147 13.30 4.51 17.45
N CYS A 148 14.60 4.61 17.74
CA CYS A 148 15.31 3.68 18.62
C CYS A 148 14.75 3.73 20.05
N GLU A 149 14.46 4.93 20.56
CA GLU A 149 13.84 5.14 21.86
C GLU A 149 12.43 4.54 21.93
N ILE A 150 11.55 4.88 20.96
CA ILE A 150 10.17 4.33 20.90
C ILE A 150 10.18 2.81 20.89
N PHE A 151 11.04 2.19 20.08
CA PHE A 151 11.04 0.74 19.88
C PHE A 151 11.99 -0.02 20.80
N GLU A 152 12.60 0.67 21.77
CA GLU A 152 13.56 0.10 22.73
C GLU A 152 14.65 -0.71 22.00
N LYS A 153 15.30 -0.06 21.02
CA LYS A 153 16.40 -0.63 20.22
C LYS A 153 17.68 0.17 20.37
N ASP A 154 18.80 -0.52 20.48
CA ASP A 154 20.13 0.12 20.51
C ASP A 154 20.52 0.74 19.17
N SER A 155 19.94 0.26 18.08
CA SER A 155 20.22 0.76 16.74
C SER A 155 18.99 0.72 15.84
N PHE A 156 18.97 1.64 14.87
CA PHE A 156 17.89 1.74 13.89
C PHE A 156 17.79 0.47 13.02
N ASP A 157 18.92 -0.18 12.73
CA ASP A 157 18.95 -1.42 11.95
C ASP A 157 18.29 -2.61 12.70
N GLY A 158 18.14 -2.49 14.03
CA GLY A 158 17.37 -3.43 14.85
C GLY A 158 15.84 -3.32 14.67
N ILE A 159 15.37 -2.24 14.06
CA ILE A 159 13.95 -2.00 13.72
C ILE A 159 13.67 -2.68 12.38
N THR A 160 13.33 -3.96 12.44
CA THR A 160 13.00 -4.75 11.25
C THR A 160 11.49 -4.86 11.06
N ILE A 161 11.04 -5.20 9.86
CA ILE A 161 9.62 -5.51 9.61
C ILE A 161 9.10 -6.64 10.52
N ALA A 162 9.96 -7.59 10.89
CA ALA A 162 9.58 -8.62 11.84
C ALA A 162 9.40 -8.06 13.27
N THR A 163 10.19 -7.06 13.67
CA THR A 163 10.00 -6.34 14.94
C THR A 163 8.67 -5.57 14.91
N ILE A 164 8.42 -4.83 13.84
CA ILE A 164 7.20 -4.03 13.65
C ILE A 164 5.95 -4.90 13.68
N GLN A 165 5.94 -6.02 12.95
CA GLN A 165 4.77 -6.91 12.92
C GLN A 165 4.48 -7.53 14.30
N ARG A 166 5.50 -7.81 15.13
CA ARG A 166 5.27 -8.34 16.50
C ARG A 166 4.56 -7.33 17.38
N ILE A 167 4.87 -6.05 17.21
CA ILE A 167 4.20 -4.96 17.91
C ILE A 167 2.73 -4.90 17.51
N LEU A 168 2.44 -5.00 16.21
CA LEU A 168 1.07 -4.94 15.70
C LEU A 168 0.22 -6.13 16.13
N GLU A 169 0.82 -7.32 16.26
CA GLU A 169 0.13 -8.54 16.69
C GLU A 169 -0.04 -8.66 18.22
N LYS A 170 0.58 -7.77 19.01
CA LYS A 170 0.43 -7.76 20.47
C LYS A 170 -1.03 -7.57 20.85
N LYS A 171 -1.54 -8.46 21.70
CA LYS A 171 -2.91 -8.40 22.24
C LYS A 171 -2.91 -7.69 23.58
N PHE A 172 -3.97 -6.93 23.85
CA PHE A 172 -4.13 -6.15 25.07
C PHE A 172 -5.45 -6.55 25.76
N THR A 173 -5.35 -7.11 26.97
CA THR A 173 -6.50 -7.42 27.84
C THR A 173 -6.90 -6.25 28.73
N ARG A 174 -6.01 -5.27 28.87
CA ARG A 174 -6.23 -4.00 29.58
C ARG A 174 -6.21 -2.84 28.59
N THR A 175 -6.57 -1.65 29.07
CA THR A 175 -6.36 -0.40 28.32
C THR A 175 -4.87 -0.21 28.01
N MET A 176 -4.57 0.15 26.76
CA MET A 176 -3.21 0.48 26.31
C MET A 176 -2.72 1.76 27.00
N THR A 177 -1.48 1.74 27.49
CA THR A 177 -0.85 2.98 28.01
C THR A 177 -0.61 3.98 26.87
N VAL A 178 -0.43 5.26 27.20
CA VAL A 178 -0.10 6.30 26.19
C VAL A 178 1.11 5.90 25.34
N HIS A 179 2.16 5.38 25.98
CA HIS A 179 3.34 4.91 25.27
C HIS A 179 3.04 3.72 24.35
N GLU A 180 2.25 2.73 24.79
CA GLU A 180 1.84 1.61 23.94
C GLU A 180 1.02 2.05 22.73
N GLN A 181 0.18 3.08 22.88
CA GLN A 181 -0.57 3.66 21.77
C GLN A 181 0.36 4.33 20.75
N ILE A 182 1.33 5.14 21.21
CA ILE A 182 2.35 5.77 20.35
C ILE A 182 3.14 4.69 19.59
N VAL A 183 3.64 3.67 20.29
CA VAL A 183 4.40 2.56 19.69
C VAL A 183 3.57 1.84 18.62
N PHE A 184 2.29 1.56 18.91
CA PHE A 184 1.38 0.93 17.94
C PHE A 184 1.15 1.82 16.71
N LYS A 185 0.79 3.09 16.91
CA LYS A 185 0.54 4.03 15.81
C LYS A 185 1.76 4.15 14.90
N THR A 186 2.94 4.35 15.48
CA THR A 186 4.21 4.43 14.74
C THR A 186 4.52 3.13 13.99
N ALA A 187 4.37 1.97 14.64
CA ALA A 187 4.56 0.67 14.00
C ALA A 187 3.58 0.44 12.84
N PHE A 188 2.32 0.86 13.01
CA PHE A 188 1.28 0.68 12.00
C PHE A 188 1.63 1.45 10.73
N ILE A 189 1.96 2.74 10.85
CA ILE A 189 2.34 3.56 9.70
C ILE A 189 3.59 3.00 9.02
N ILE A 190 4.62 2.61 9.78
CA ILE A 190 5.82 1.98 9.22
C ILE A 190 5.47 0.73 8.41
N PHE A 191 4.60 -0.12 8.94
CA PHE A 191 4.20 -1.37 8.29
C PHE A 191 3.45 -1.09 6.98
N VAL A 192 2.39 -0.28 7.03
CA VAL A 192 1.55 -0.02 5.84
C VAL A 192 2.31 0.74 4.77
N VAL A 193 3.19 1.69 5.14
CA VAL A 193 4.01 2.41 4.15
C VAL A 193 5.01 1.47 3.48
N THR A 194 5.70 0.64 4.27
CA THR A 194 6.73 -0.27 3.73
C THR A 194 6.15 -1.40 2.91
N LYS A 195 4.96 -1.90 3.27
CA LYS A 195 4.33 -3.07 2.64
C LYS A 195 3.34 -2.73 1.53
N PHE A 196 2.73 -1.55 1.56
CA PHE A 196 1.58 -1.23 0.73
C PHE A 196 1.68 0.13 0.03
N LEU A 197 1.79 1.20 0.81
CA LEU A 197 1.62 2.56 0.28
C LEU A 197 2.84 3.04 -0.53
N ALA A 198 4.05 2.65 -0.12
CA ALA A 198 5.30 3.03 -0.79
C ALA A 198 6.36 1.90 -0.78
N PRO A 199 6.05 0.66 -1.19
CA PRO A 199 6.99 -0.45 -1.12
C PRO A 199 8.17 -0.22 -2.08
N GLN A 200 9.39 -0.15 -1.52
CA GLN A 200 10.61 0.20 -2.26
C GLN A 200 11.43 -0.99 -2.74
N SER A 201 11.22 -2.17 -2.17
CA SER A 201 11.99 -3.36 -2.51
C SER A 201 11.24 -4.62 -2.11
N VAL A 202 11.59 -5.73 -2.76
CA VAL A 202 11.13 -7.07 -2.38
C VAL A 202 11.56 -7.48 -0.96
N ASN A 203 12.61 -6.85 -0.42
CA ASN A 203 13.15 -7.13 0.91
C ASN A 203 12.43 -6.36 2.02
N ASN A 204 11.39 -5.57 1.71
CA ASN A 204 10.66 -4.74 2.67
C ASN A 204 11.58 -3.78 3.43
N HIS A 205 12.51 -3.13 2.72
CA HIS A 205 13.36 -2.10 3.30
C HIS A 205 12.51 -0.96 3.87
N ILE A 206 12.70 -0.65 5.15
CA ILE A 206 12.01 0.45 5.83
C ILE A 206 12.67 1.77 5.42
N SER A 207 11.94 2.59 4.67
CA SER A 207 12.41 3.91 4.21
C SER A 207 12.29 4.97 5.30
N ILE A 208 13.27 5.87 5.40
CA ILE A 208 13.25 7.02 6.33
C ILE A 208 12.49 8.24 5.77
N ARG A 209 12.08 8.22 4.49
CA ARG A 209 11.58 9.42 3.76
C ARG A 209 10.32 10.07 4.36
N TYR A 210 9.56 9.31 5.15
CA TYR A 210 8.33 9.80 5.81
C TYR A 210 8.47 9.89 7.33
N MET A 211 9.59 9.43 7.90
CA MET A 211 9.71 9.23 9.35
C MET A 211 9.71 10.53 10.15
N LYS A 212 10.03 11.68 9.54
CA LYS A 212 9.89 12.98 10.17
C LYS A 212 8.44 13.24 10.63
N ALA A 213 7.44 12.79 9.87
CA ALA A 213 6.04 12.91 10.25
C ALA A 213 5.67 12.05 11.46
N LEU A 214 6.37 10.93 11.68
CA LEU A 214 6.12 10.01 12.79
C LEU A 214 6.58 10.55 14.15
N VAL A 215 7.40 11.62 14.18
CA VAL A 215 7.78 12.29 15.43
C VAL A 215 6.56 12.93 16.10
N ASP A 216 5.55 13.32 15.32
CA ASP A 216 4.28 13.91 15.78
C ASP A 216 3.10 12.97 15.42
N VAL A 217 3.20 11.71 15.86
CA VAL A 217 2.24 10.65 15.49
C VAL A 217 0.79 10.93 15.97
N GLU A 218 0.62 11.73 17.02
CA GLU A 218 -0.71 12.12 17.48
C GLU A 218 -1.44 13.04 16.48
N ASN A 219 -0.70 13.76 15.65
CA ASN A 219 -1.25 14.64 14.61
C ASN A 219 -1.08 14.05 13.21
N ILE A 220 -0.89 12.74 13.08
CA ILE A 220 -0.53 12.10 11.81
C ILE A 220 -1.60 12.27 10.72
N HIS A 221 -2.87 12.41 11.11
CA HIS A 221 -4.01 12.68 10.22
C HIS A 221 -3.93 14.07 9.56
N LYS A 222 -3.13 15.01 10.09
CA LYS A 222 -2.95 16.34 9.51
C LYS A 222 -2.00 16.35 8.32
N TYR A 223 -1.25 15.27 8.10
CA TYR A 223 -0.31 15.12 7.01
C TYR A 223 -0.97 14.58 5.74
N ASN A 224 -0.46 14.98 4.58
CA ASN A 224 -0.96 14.59 3.28
C ASN A 224 -0.35 13.25 2.83
N TRP A 225 -0.81 12.17 3.46
CA TRP A 225 -0.41 10.81 3.10
C TRP A 225 -0.84 10.44 1.69
N ALA A 226 -2.01 10.93 1.27
CA ALA A 226 -2.53 10.70 -0.06
C ALA A 226 -1.61 11.29 -1.15
N GLU A 227 -1.14 12.53 -0.98
CA GLU A 227 -0.17 13.15 -1.88
C GLU A 227 1.19 12.44 -1.86
N PHE A 228 1.67 12.02 -0.68
CA PHE A 228 2.89 11.19 -0.58
C PHE A 228 2.78 9.91 -1.43
N VAL A 229 1.65 9.19 -1.34
CA VAL A 229 1.42 7.98 -2.15
C VAL A 229 1.34 8.30 -3.64
N LEU A 230 0.69 9.40 -4.01
CA LEU A 230 0.61 9.85 -5.40
C LEU A 230 2.01 10.11 -5.99
N HIS A 231 2.90 10.75 -5.24
CA HIS A 231 4.29 10.95 -5.67
C HIS A 231 5.03 9.62 -5.88
N GLU A 232 4.87 8.65 -4.98
CA GLU A 232 5.50 7.33 -5.12
C GLU A 232 5.01 6.56 -6.35
N ILE A 233 3.73 6.74 -6.74
CA ILE A 233 3.16 6.16 -7.96
C ILE A 233 3.73 6.85 -9.21
N LYS A 234 3.88 8.18 -9.18
CA LYS A 234 4.49 8.95 -10.28
C LYS A 234 5.94 8.52 -10.51
N ASP A 235 6.72 8.36 -9.44
CA ASP A 235 8.10 7.86 -9.51
C ASP A 235 8.14 6.42 -10.06
N ALA A 236 7.21 5.56 -9.63
CA ALA A 236 7.10 4.19 -10.13
C ALA A 236 6.79 4.15 -11.64
N ALA A 237 5.89 5.01 -12.12
CA ALA A 237 5.58 5.14 -13.54
C ALA A 237 6.80 5.61 -14.34
N ALA A 238 7.49 6.67 -13.90
CA ALA A 238 8.70 7.16 -14.54
C ALA A 238 9.77 6.06 -14.66
N ALA A 239 10.05 5.36 -13.55
CA ALA A 239 11.05 4.30 -13.52
C ALA A 239 10.68 3.10 -14.42
N LEU A 240 9.40 2.72 -14.46
CA LEU A 240 8.93 1.65 -15.34
C LEU A 240 9.03 2.03 -16.81
N GLN A 241 8.59 3.24 -17.16
CA GLN A 241 8.63 3.74 -18.54
C GLN A 241 10.07 3.87 -19.05
N ASP A 242 10.99 4.34 -18.22
CA ASP A 242 12.43 4.38 -18.53
C ASP A 242 12.97 2.97 -18.86
N LYS A 243 12.68 1.98 -18.00
CA LYS A 243 13.07 0.58 -18.25
C LYS A 243 12.55 0.06 -19.58
N ILE A 244 11.29 0.31 -19.90
CA ILE A 244 10.66 -0.14 -21.16
C ILE A 244 11.29 0.57 -22.36
N ARG A 245 11.45 1.89 -22.30
CA ARG A 245 12.11 2.69 -23.35
C ARG A 245 13.51 2.17 -23.66
N HIS A 246 14.27 1.80 -22.63
CA HIS A 246 15.63 1.28 -22.75
C HIS A 246 15.71 -0.25 -22.86
N ARG A 247 14.58 -0.95 -23.09
CA ARG A 247 14.49 -2.41 -23.23
C ARG A 247 15.13 -3.19 -22.07
N LYS A 248 15.14 -2.61 -20.87
CA LYS A 248 15.63 -3.25 -19.64
C LYS A 248 14.55 -4.18 -19.08
N SER A 249 14.99 -5.18 -18.31
CA SER A 249 14.06 -6.02 -17.54
C SER A 249 13.24 -5.15 -16.58
N ILE A 250 11.91 -5.33 -16.58
CA ILE A 250 11.00 -4.60 -15.68
C ILE A 250 11.32 -4.95 -14.21
N GLY A 251 11.62 -6.22 -13.93
CA GLY A 251 11.92 -6.71 -12.59
C GLY A 251 10.76 -6.48 -11.62
N TYR A 252 11.06 -5.83 -10.49
CA TYR A 252 10.07 -5.35 -9.52
C TYR A 252 9.67 -3.90 -9.82
N ILE A 253 8.43 -3.55 -9.49
CA ILE A 253 7.86 -2.21 -9.63
C ILE A 253 7.60 -1.68 -8.21
N ASN A 254 8.12 -0.49 -7.91
CA ASN A 254 7.96 0.17 -6.62
C ASN A 254 6.57 0.82 -6.50
N GLY A 255 6.18 1.22 -5.29
CA GLY A 255 4.97 2.01 -5.04
C GLY A 255 3.68 1.18 -4.94
N CYS A 256 2.58 1.85 -4.58
CA CYS A 256 1.28 1.22 -4.41
C CYS A 256 0.60 0.97 -5.77
N ILE A 257 0.94 -0.13 -6.44
CA ILE A 257 0.41 -0.46 -7.78
C ILE A 257 -1.09 -0.80 -7.74
N ILE A 258 -1.60 -1.28 -6.61
CA ILE A 258 -3.03 -1.56 -6.44
C ILE A 258 -3.86 -0.27 -6.60
N LEU A 259 -3.34 0.89 -6.19
CA LEU A 259 -4.09 2.14 -6.28
C LEU A 259 -4.44 2.54 -7.73
N PRO A 260 -3.49 2.65 -8.68
CA PRO A 260 -3.82 2.99 -10.05
C PRO A 260 -4.65 1.91 -10.74
N GLU A 261 -4.52 0.63 -10.37
CA GLU A 261 -5.42 -0.43 -10.84
C GLU A 261 -6.87 -0.16 -10.38
N LEU A 262 -7.08 0.08 -9.09
CA LEU A 262 -8.40 0.42 -8.52
C LEU A 262 -8.97 1.70 -9.11
N PHE A 263 -8.15 2.74 -9.22
CA PHE A 263 -8.57 4.02 -9.77
C PHE A 263 -9.08 3.86 -11.20
N TYR A 264 -8.34 3.15 -12.05
CA TYR A 264 -8.77 2.90 -13.42
C TYR A 264 -10.03 2.04 -13.49
N LEU A 265 -10.06 0.90 -12.80
CA LEU A 265 -11.21 -0.01 -12.79
C LEU A 265 -12.47 0.68 -12.24
N HIS A 266 -12.33 1.54 -11.23
CA HIS A 266 -13.45 2.30 -10.67
C HIS A 266 -14.07 3.27 -11.68
N HIS A 267 -13.30 3.75 -12.66
CA HIS A 267 -13.78 4.64 -13.72
C HIS A 267 -14.37 3.88 -14.91
N LEU A 268 -14.32 2.55 -14.93
CA LEU A 268 -14.89 1.76 -16.02
C LEU A 268 -16.36 1.42 -15.76
N ASP A 269 -17.12 1.35 -16.84
CA ASP A 269 -18.52 0.92 -16.82
C ASP A 269 -18.61 -0.60 -17.04
N PHE A 270 -18.95 -1.34 -15.99
CA PHE A 270 -19.18 -2.79 -16.04
C PHE A 270 -20.67 -3.16 -16.15
N GLY A 271 -21.55 -2.18 -16.40
CA GLY A 271 -23.00 -2.38 -16.41
C GLY A 271 -23.54 -2.67 -15.02
N THR A 272 -24.38 -3.70 -14.90
CA THR A 272 -25.01 -4.14 -13.63
C THR A 272 -24.00 -4.56 -12.56
N ASP A 273 -22.80 -4.97 -12.97
CA ASP A 273 -21.76 -5.44 -12.05
C ASP A 273 -20.92 -4.30 -11.48
N THR A 274 -21.16 -3.07 -11.92
CA THR A 274 -20.37 -1.95 -11.42
C THR A 274 -20.72 -1.69 -9.96
N PRO A 275 -19.75 -1.68 -9.03
CA PRO A 275 -20.05 -1.52 -7.63
C PRO A 275 -20.69 -0.15 -7.34
N GLY A 276 -21.68 -0.15 -6.45
CA GLY A 276 -22.33 1.06 -5.98
C GLY A 276 -21.41 1.95 -5.13
N HIS A 277 -21.86 3.17 -4.87
CA HIS A 277 -21.20 4.05 -3.90
C HIS A 277 -21.67 3.67 -2.49
N GLU A 278 -20.88 2.88 -1.79
CA GLU A 278 -21.10 2.58 -0.36
C GLU A 278 -20.47 3.66 0.54
N ASN A 279 -20.92 3.74 1.80
CA ASN A 279 -20.37 4.63 2.85
C ASN A 279 -19.02 4.15 3.42
N ILE A 280 -18.35 3.22 2.72
CA ILE A 280 -17.01 2.72 3.07
C ILE A 280 -15.98 3.26 2.08
N SER A 281 -14.71 3.25 2.48
CA SER A 281 -13.61 3.49 1.55
C SER A 281 -13.68 2.52 0.38
N ARG A 282 -13.37 2.99 -0.84
CA ARG A 282 -13.56 2.19 -2.06
C ARG A 282 -12.71 0.92 -2.05
N ILE A 283 -11.55 0.90 -1.41
CA ILE A 283 -10.73 -0.31 -1.28
C ILE A 283 -11.48 -1.45 -0.58
N GLY A 284 -12.43 -1.13 0.30
CA GLY A 284 -13.28 -2.12 0.96
C GLY A 284 -14.36 -2.71 0.06
N VAL A 285 -14.74 -2.03 -1.01
CA VAL A 285 -15.76 -2.48 -1.98
C VAL A 285 -15.24 -3.62 -2.85
N TYR A 286 -13.96 -3.60 -3.21
CA TYR A 286 -13.36 -4.59 -4.10
C TYR A 286 -12.76 -5.78 -3.33
N ASN A 287 -12.83 -6.96 -3.95
CA ASN A 287 -12.10 -8.15 -3.52
C ASN A 287 -11.31 -8.74 -4.70
N ASP A 288 -10.42 -9.69 -4.42
CA ASP A 288 -9.53 -10.28 -5.43
C ASP A 288 -10.28 -10.90 -6.62
N SER A 289 -11.47 -11.48 -6.40
CA SER A 289 -12.26 -12.11 -7.45
C SER A 289 -12.84 -11.06 -8.40
N MET A 290 -13.42 -9.99 -7.86
CA MET A 290 -13.96 -8.88 -8.64
C MET A 290 -12.88 -8.22 -9.49
N ILE A 291 -11.71 -7.94 -8.91
CA ILE A 291 -10.59 -7.34 -9.64
C ILE A 291 -10.12 -8.26 -10.76
N ALA A 292 -9.99 -9.57 -10.52
CA ALA A 292 -9.60 -10.51 -11.56
C ALA A 292 -10.60 -10.56 -12.72
N GLU A 293 -11.91 -10.58 -12.43
CA GLU A 293 -12.97 -10.58 -13.44
C GLU A 293 -12.97 -9.28 -14.26
N PHE A 294 -12.90 -8.12 -13.60
CA PHE A 294 -12.89 -6.82 -14.26
C PHE A 294 -11.67 -6.65 -15.17
N ILE A 295 -10.50 -7.13 -14.73
CA ILE A 295 -9.31 -7.14 -15.57
C ILE A 295 -9.50 -8.04 -16.80
N ASP A 296 -10.04 -9.27 -16.67
CA ASP A 296 -10.25 -10.17 -17.81
C ASP A 296 -11.23 -9.58 -18.84
N ARG A 297 -12.30 -8.92 -18.37
CA ARG A 297 -13.27 -8.23 -19.22
C ARG A 297 -12.67 -7.06 -20.00
N ASP A 298 -11.65 -6.41 -19.44
CA ASP A 298 -11.00 -5.25 -20.05
C ASP A 298 -9.86 -5.62 -21.03
N VAL A 299 -9.48 -6.89 -21.15
CA VAL A 299 -8.41 -7.32 -22.06
C VAL A 299 -8.82 -7.15 -23.53
N ILE A 300 -7.95 -6.51 -24.31
CA ILE A 300 -8.01 -6.45 -25.79
C ILE A 300 -7.12 -7.54 -26.41
N LEU A 301 -5.85 -7.62 -25.97
CA LEU A 301 -4.87 -8.58 -26.52
C LEU A 301 -4.13 -9.31 -25.39
N LYS A 302 -4.47 -10.59 -25.17
CA LYS A 302 -3.90 -11.43 -24.10
C LYS A 302 -2.39 -11.69 -24.26
N ASN A 303 -1.89 -11.86 -25.48
CA ASN A 303 -0.52 -12.33 -25.73
C ASN A 303 0.46 -11.23 -26.21
N ARG A 304 0.13 -9.96 -25.96
CA ARG A 304 1.02 -8.84 -26.29
C ARG A 304 2.25 -8.84 -25.38
N LYS A 305 3.41 -8.44 -25.91
CA LYS A 305 4.64 -8.20 -25.13
C LYS A 305 4.86 -6.69 -24.90
N PRO A 306 5.43 -6.28 -23.75
CA PRO A 306 5.87 -7.12 -22.63
C PRO A 306 4.74 -7.62 -21.71
N PHE A 307 3.53 -7.07 -21.86
CA PHE A 307 2.32 -7.46 -21.14
C PHE A 307 1.09 -7.31 -22.05
N PRO A 308 -0.07 -7.90 -21.67
CA PRO A 308 -1.31 -7.78 -22.41
C PRO A 308 -1.72 -6.32 -22.68
N ALA A 309 -2.52 -6.10 -23.71
CA ALA A 309 -3.19 -4.80 -23.90
C ALA A 309 -4.59 -4.85 -23.29
N TYR A 310 -4.93 -3.79 -22.55
CA TYR A 310 -6.22 -3.57 -21.90
C TYR A 310 -6.90 -2.31 -22.48
N GLY A 311 -8.08 -1.94 -21.96
CA GLY A 311 -8.89 -0.81 -22.46
C GLY A 311 -10.04 -1.20 -23.37
N LYS A 312 -10.60 -2.39 -23.22
CA LYS A 312 -11.81 -2.83 -23.95
C LYS A 312 -13.06 -2.15 -23.38
N MET A 313 -13.10 -1.90 -22.08
CA MET A 313 -14.23 -1.29 -21.38
C MET A 313 -14.25 0.23 -21.60
N LYS A 314 -15.44 0.82 -21.52
CA LYS A 314 -15.63 2.28 -21.63
C LYS A 314 -15.50 2.94 -20.26
N LEU A 315 -15.05 4.19 -20.25
CA LEU A 315 -15.14 5.03 -19.05
C LEU A 315 -16.60 5.38 -18.76
N ARG A 316 -16.93 5.54 -17.48
CA ARG A 316 -18.22 6.06 -17.02
C ARG A 316 -18.41 7.51 -17.43
N ASN A 317 -19.65 7.92 -17.71
CA ASN A 317 -19.98 9.31 -17.98
C ASN A 317 -19.94 10.14 -16.67
N ARG A 318 -18.93 11.02 -16.50
CA ARG A 318 -18.76 11.89 -15.32
C ARG A 318 -19.97 12.78 -14.98
N HIS A 319 -20.85 13.06 -15.94
CA HIS A 319 -22.03 13.91 -15.71
C HIS A 319 -23.02 13.37 -14.67
N VAL A 320 -22.97 12.07 -14.34
CA VAL A 320 -23.89 11.47 -13.35
C VAL A 320 -23.32 11.52 -11.92
N GLU A 321 -22.01 11.51 -11.74
CA GLU A 321 -21.41 11.30 -10.40
C GLU A 321 -21.32 12.59 -9.57
N LYS A 322 -21.13 13.76 -10.19
CA LYS A 322 -21.16 15.03 -9.43
C LYS A 322 -22.55 15.37 -8.85
N CYS A 323 -23.63 14.84 -9.43
CA CYS A 323 -24.99 15.05 -8.91
C CYS A 323 -25.31 14.20 -7.67
N ASN A 324 -24.54 13.15 -7.39
CA ASN A 324 -24.77 12.27 -6.22
C ASN A 324 -23.88 12.62 -5.02
N LEU A 325 -23.01 13.62 -5.14
CA LEU A 325 -22.34 14.24 -4.00
C LEU A 325 -23.34 15.23 -3.38
N GLY A 326 -24.27 14.70 -2.59
CA GLY A 326 -25.24 15.48 -1.85
C GLY A 326 -24.53 16.56 -1.03
N HIS A 327 -24.74 17.81 -1.42
CA HIS A 327 -24.60 18.93 -0.50
C HIS A 327 -25.50 18.63 0.70
N PRO A 328 -25.01 18.70 1.94
CA PRO A 328 -25.91 18.78 3.09
C PRO A 328 -26.59 20.14 2.98
N THR A 329 -27.75 20.20 2.33
CA THR A 329 -28.71 21.28 2.56
C THR A 329 -29.08 21.20 4.02
N GLY A 330 -28.38 22.00 4.82
CA GLY A 330 -28.70 22.25 6.21
C GLY A 330 -30.17 22.64 6.27
N ALA A 331 -30.97 21.73 6.82
CA ALA A 331 -32.33 22.01 7.19
C ALA A 331 -32.30 23.16 8.20
N THR A 332 -32.97 24.23 7.84
CA THR A 332 -33.23 25.40 8.68
C THR A 332 -34.07 24.96 9.88
N GLU A 333 -33.43 24.59 11.00
CA GLU A 333 -34.08 24.54 12.31
C GLU A 333 -33.70 25.79 13.10
N ALA A 334 -34.45 26.87 12.87
CA ALA A 334 -34.61 27.92 13.88
C ALA A 334 -35.94 27.66 14.59
N ALA A 335 -35.91 26.72 15.54
CA ALA A 335 -37.00 26.49 16.45
C ALA A 335 -37.23 27.75 17.31
N HIS A 336 -38.46 28.23 17.25
CA HIS A 336 -39.09 29.15 18.19
C HIS A 336 -38.68 28.82 19.64
N VAL A 337 -38.02 29.76 20.31
CA VAL A 337 -37.97 29.81 21.78
C VAL A 337 -38.74 31.05 22.20
N ASN A 338 -40.04 30.85 22.44
CA ASN A 338 -40.82 31.71 23.32
C ASN A 338 -40.28 31.52 24.74
N ARG A 339 -39.75 32.59 25.33
CA ARG A 339 -39.73 32.76 26.78
C ARG A 339 -40.28 34.13 27.11
N SER A 340 -41.51 34.09 27.62
CA SER A 340 -42.14 35.12 28.41
C SER A 340 -41.19 35.63 29.49
N PHE A 341 -41.07 36.94 29.60
CA PHE A 341 -40.78 37.60 30.85
C PHE A 341 -42.05 38.32 31.30
N ASP A 342 -42.52 37.88 32.45
CA ASP A 342 -43.65 38.42 33.21
C ASP A 342 -43.34 39.84 33.74
N THR A 343 -44.43 40.59 33.89
CA THR A 343 -44.67 41.81 34.70
C THR A 343 -43.87 43.07 34.42
#